data_AF-B0E5K3-F1
#
_entry.id   AF-B0E5K3-F1
#
_cell.length_a   1.000
_cell.length_b   1.000
_cell.length_c   1.000
_cell.angle_alpha   90.00
_cell.angle_beta   90.00
_cell.angle_gamma   90.00
#
_symmetry.space_group_name_H-M   'P 1'
#
loop_
_entity.id
_entity.type
_entity.pdbx_description
1 polymer ?
#
loop_
_entity_poly.entity_id
_entity_poly.type
_entity_poly.pdbx_seq_one_letter_code
_entity_poly.pdbx_strand_id
1 'polypeptide(L)'
;MQELYDITDIKNQLETTNSNTFNIISEKNKYTLYNFPSSSNLQQKTITYTSNGIKDLVPDDGYEGISQAKINIIVPQQSLQEKTITYTTRGTQTLLPDTNYDGISKATINIDVPQPIFNEIIANISDNGTYNYTPNPSTDGISKVTINVNVLQYFIDKLNCYYLNTSHIQNLREISTIIVYGPTAEVISTGQIDGEDL
;
A
#
# COMPACT_ATOMS: atom_id res chain seq x y z
N MET A 1 14.57 -93.15 35.42
CA MET A 1 14.64 -91.85 36.13
C MET A 1 14.61 -90.78 35.07
N GLN A 2 13.64 -89.86 35.14
CA GLN A 2 13.56 -88.72 34.24
C GLN A 2 14.31 -87.59 34.95
N GLU A 3 15.46 -87.18 34.41
CA GLU A 3 16.20 -86.04 34.96
C GLU A 3 15.34 -84.78 34.75
N LEU A 4 14.76 -84.28 35.84
CA LEU A 4 14.18 -82.94 35.87
C LEU A 4 15.35 -81.97 35.91
N TYR A 5 15.70 -81.39 34.76
CA TYR A 5 16.61 -80.26 34.73
C TYR A 5 15.91 -79.03 35.30
N ASP A 6 16.55 -78.34 36.25
CA ASP A 6 16.08 -77.05 36.74
C ASP A 6 16.10 -76.06 35.57
N ILE A 7 14.98 -75.41 35.34
CA ILE A 7 14.80 -74.44 34.25
C ILE A 7 15.76 -73.26 34.41
N THR A 8 16.15 -72.97 35.66
CA THR A 8 17.17 -71.96 36.00
C THR A 8 18.53 -72.35 35.44
N ASP A 9 18.90 -73.63 35.51
CA ASP A 9 20.17 -74.14 34.97
C ASP A 9 20.22 -74.09 33.45
N ILE A 10 19.09 -74.37 32.79
CA ILE A 10 18.96 -74.25 31.32
C ILE A 10 19.14 -72.80 30.88
N LYS A 11 18.51 -71.84 31.58
CA LYS A 11 18.69 -70.41 31.29
C LYS A 11 20.15 -69.98 31.46
N ASN A 12 20.78 -70.33 32.57
CA ASN A 12 22.18 -69.98 32.86
C ASN A 12 23.16 -70.57 31.83
N GLN A 13 22.95 -71.80 31.36
CA GLN A 13 23.77 -72.42 30.31
C GLN A 13 23.60 -71.74 28.94
N LEU A 14 22.41 -71.25 28.62
CA LEU A 14 22.14 -70.57 27.34
C LEU A 14 22.68 -69.13 27.32
N GLU A 15 22.58 -68.39 28.42
CA GLU A 15 23.12 -67.03 28.57
C GLU A 15 24.66 -67.02 28.49
N THR A 16 25.31 -68.04 29.08
CA THR A 16 26.78 -68.19 29.05
C THR A 16 27.33 -68.57 27.67
N THR A 17 26.52 -69.15 26.79
CA THR A 17 26.96 -69.62 25.46
C THR A 17 26.81 -68.57 24.36
N ASN A 18 25.82 -67.67 24.46
CA ASN A 18 25.45 -66.78 23.34
C ASN A 18 25.44 -65.28 23.69
N SER A 19 25.80 -64.90 24.92
CA SER A 19 25.70 -63.53 25.44
C SER A 19 24.30 -62.91 25.38
N ASN A 20 23.26 -63.65 24.99
CA ASN A 20 21.88 -63.19 24.86
C ASN A 20 21.13 -63.30 26.19
N THR A 21 20.08 -62.50 26.37
CA THR A 21 19.18 -62.63 27.52
C THR A 21 17.95 -63.44 27.12
N PHE A 22 17.58 -64.42 27.95
CA PHE A 22 16.43 -65.29 27.68
C PHE A 22 15.31 -65.09 28.71
N ASN A 23 14.09 -64.87 28.23
CA ASN A 23 12.90 -64.85 29.08
C ASN A 23 12.09 -66.13 28.92
N ILE A 24 11.54 -66.61 30.05
CA ILE A 24 10.72 -67.82 30.13
C ILE A 24 9.33 -67.40 30.55
N ILE A 25 8.35 -67.62 29.67
CA ILE A 25 6.94 -67.47 30.00
C ILE A 25 6.38 -68.87 30.19
N SER A 26 5.83 -69.15 31.37
CA SER A 26 5.20 -70.43 31.69
C SER A 26 3.69 -70.33 31.53
N GLU A 27 3.13 -71.12 30.63
CA GLU A 27 1.72 -71.46 30.62
C GLU A 27 1.61 -72.98 30.84
N LYS A 28 0.56 -73.45 31.51
CA LYS A 28 0.36 -74.87 31.92
C LYS A 28 1.10 -75.88 31.01
N ASN A 29 2.22 -76.41 31.51
CA ASN A 29 3.06 -77.45 30.91
C ASN A 29 3.72 -77.11 29.55
N LYS A 30 3.88 -75.83 29.19
CA LYS A 30 4.60 -75.37 28.00
C LYS A 30 5.52 -74.18 28.35
N TYR A 31 6.79 -74.30 27.98
CA TYR A 31 7.77 -73.23 28.11
C TYR A 31 8.12 -72.69 26.72
N THR A 32 8.05 -71.37 26.54
CA THR A 32 8.52 -70.71 25.32
C THR A 32 9.74 -69.89 25.67
N LEU A 33 10.84 -70.14 24.95
CA LEU A 33 12.12 -69.47 25.11
C LEU A 33 12.22 -68.33 24.10
N TYR A 34 12.35 -67.09 24.57
CA TYR A 34 12.60 -65.93 23.71
C TYR A 34 14.07 -65.54 23.77
N ASN A 35 14.75 -65.60 22.63
CA ASN A 35 16.11 -65.12 22.47
C ASN A 35 16.10 -63.62 22.14
N PHE A 36 16.63 -62.79 23.03
CA PHE A 36 16.83 -61.36 22.74
C PHE A 36 18.32 -61.12 22.46
N PRO A 37 18.68 -60.60 21.27
CA PRO A 37 20.07 -60.21 21.01
C PRO A 37 20.49 -59.16 22.04
N SER A 38 21.63 -59.39 22.69
CA SER A 38 22.09 -58.56 23.81
C SER A 38 22.65 -57.20 23.41
N SER A 39 22.85 -56.95 22.13
CA SER A 39 23.32 -55.67 21.62
C SER A 39 22.64 -55.34 20.31
N SER A 40 22.00 -54.17 20.25
CA SER A 40 21.48 -53.61 19.01
C SER A 40 22.61 -53.01 18.19
N ASN A 41 22.62 -53.27 16.88
CA ASN A 41 23.59 -52.63 15.99
C ASN A 41 23.12 -51.23 15.60
N LEU A 42 23.43 -50.23 16.43
CA LEU A 42 22.98 -48.85 16.24
C LEU A 42 24.04 -47.97 15.58
N GLN A 43 23.62 -47.18 14.59
CA GLN A 43 24.49 -46.33 13.79
C GLN A 43 24.73 -44.96 14.43
N GLN A 44 25.96 -44.45 14.34
CA GLN A 44 26.23 -43.02 14.43
C GLN A 44 26.33 -42.42 13.03
N LYS A 45 25.51 -41.43 12.70
CA LYS A 45 25.38 -40.90 11.34
C LYS A 45 25.58 -39.39 11.32
N THR A 46 26.43 -38.91 10.39
CA THR A 46 26.59 -37.48 10.10
C THR A 46 26.08 -37.18 8.70
N ILE A 47 25.17 -36.21 8.57
CA ILE A 47 24.63 -35.75 7.28
C ILE A 47 24.73 -34.23 7.18
N THR A 48 24.95 -33.74 5.97
CA THR A 48 24.94 -32.33 5.64
C THR A 48 23.77 -32.01 4.71
N TYR A 49 22.93 -31.06 5.09
CA TYR A 49 21.86 -30.52 4.24
C TYR A 49 22.21 -29.12 3.76
N THR A 50 22.03 -28.87 2.45
CA THR A 50 22.31 -27.59 1.79
C THR A 50 21.04 -26.88 1.30
N SER A 51 19.88 -27.47 1.56
CA SER A 51 18.58 -26.97 1.11
C SER A 51 17.51 -27.20 2.17
N ASN A 52 16.52 -26.32 2.18
CA ASN A 52 15.35 -26.45 3.03
C ASN A 52 14.46 -27.62 2.58
N GLY A 53 13.70 -28.17 3.52
CA GLY A 53 12.70 -29.20 3.26
C GLY A 53 12.72 -30.30 4.31
N ILE A 54 11.73 -31.19 4.22
CA ILE A 54 11.69 -32.43 5.00
C ILE A 54 12.70 -33.40 4.41
N LYS A 55 13.53 -34.00 5.26
CA LYS A 55 14.55 -34.97 4.87
C LYS A 55 14.47 -36.15 5.81
N ASP A 56 14.35 -37.34 5.25
CA ASP A 56 14.33 -38.57 6.02
C ASP A 56 15.74 -38.92 6.50
N LEU A 57 15.83 -39.32 7.75
CA LEU A 57 17.05 -39.84 8.36
C LEU A 57 16.80 -41.29 8.74
N VAL A 58 17.22 -42.20 7.86
CA VAL A 58 17.09 -43.65 8.06
C VAL A 58 18.47 -44.27 8.36
N PRO A 59 18.52 -45.35 9.16
CA PRO A 59 19.74 -46.15 9.30
C PRO A 59 20.18 -46.71 7.95
N ASP A 60 21.50 -46.88 7.76
CA ASP A 60 22.02 -47.59 6.59
C ASP A 60 21.80 -49.10 6.71
N ASP A 61 21.91 -49.80 5.58
CA ASP A 61 21.80 -51.26 5.54
C ASP A 61 22.73 -51.93 6.56
N GLY A 62 22.17 -52.87 7.32
CA GLY A 62 22.88 -53.60 8.37
C GLY A 62 22.82 -52.94 9.76
N TYR A 63 22.24 -51.74 9.89
CA TYR A 63 21.95 -51.13 11.18
C TYR A 63 20.47 -51.26 11.55
N GLU A 64 20.22 -51.47 12.84
CA GLU A 64 18.87 -51.63 13.40
C GLU A 64 18.26 -50.30 13.86
N GLY A 65 19.06 -49.23 13.90
CA GLY A 65 18.64 -47.91 14.34
C GLY A 65 19.78 -46.91 14.32
N ILE A 66 19.51 -45.67 14.74
CA ILE A 66 20.52 -44.61 14.90
C ILE A 66 20.70 -44.34 16.40
N SER A 67 21.92 -44.55 16.91
CA SER A 67 22.31 -44.20 18.28
C SER A 67 22.67 -42.73 18.42
N GLN A 68 23.17 -42.11 17.35
CA GLN A 68 23.48 -40.68 17.32
C GLN A 68 23.36 -40.11 15.90
N ALA A 69 22.70 -38.96 15.78
CA ALA A 69 22.64 -38.20 14.55
C ALA A 69 23.36 -36.85 14.74
N LYS A 70 24.29 -36.54 13.84
CA LYS A 70 24.88 -35.20 13.72
C LYS A 70 24.43 -34.59 12.40
N ILE A 71 23.69 -33.50 12.48
CA ILE A 71 23.13 -32.83 11.31
C ILE A 71 23.84 -31.50 11.13
N ASN A 72 24.54 -31.34 10.01
CA ASN A 72 25.10 -30.07 9.59
C ASN A 72 24.13 -29.42 8.60
N ILE A 73 23.78 -28.16 8.84
CA ILE A 73 22.95 -27.38 7.92
C ILE A 73 23.82 -26.26 7.35
N ILE A 74 23.98 -26.26 6.03
CA ILE A 74 24.63 -25.18 5.30
C ILE A 74 23.52 -24.35 4.68
N VAL A 75 23.22 -23.21 5.30
CA VAL A 75 22.31 -22.22 4.73
C VAL A 75 23.12 -21.33 3.79
N PRO A 76 22.77 -21.24 2.50
CA PRO A 76 23.43 -20.30 1.59
C PRO A 76 23.34 -18.88 2.16
N GLN A 77 24.46 -18.17 2.20
CA GLN A 77 24.46 -16.77 2.59
C GLN A 77 23.69 -15.97 1.53
N GLN A 78 22.66 -15.25 1.95
CA GLN A 78 21.89 -14.38 1.05
C GLN A 78 22.70 -13.14 0.68
N SER A 79 22.70 -12.80 -0.60
CA SER A 79 23.26 -11.57 -1.13
C SER A 79 22.16 -10.50 -1.18
N LEU A 80 22.19 -9.54 -0.24
CA LEU A 80 21.19 -8.47 -0.17
C LEU A 80 21.77 -7.12 -0.60
N GLN A 81 20.96 -6.32 -1.29
CA GLN A 81 21.35 -5.04 -1.86
C GLN A 81 20.87 -3.85 -1.02
N GLU A 82 21.72 -2.84 -0.85
CA GLU A 82 21.27 -1.47 -0.56
C GLU A 82 21.14 -0.69 -1.87
N LYS A 83 19.96 -0.09 -2.11
CA LYS A 83 19.66 0.58 -3.38
C LYS A 83 19.07 1.97 -3.16
N THR A 84 19.55 2.94 -3.91
CA THR A 84 19.02 4.31 -3.94
C THR A 84 18.50 4.63 -5.34
N ILE A 85 17.29 5.17 -5.42
CA ILE A 85 16.68 5.56 -6.69
C ILE A 85 15.94 6.89 -6.55
N THR A 86 15.92 7.69 -7.62
CA THR A 86 15.13 8.92 -7.71
C THR A 86 14.05 8.75 -8.75
N TYR A 87 12.79 9.00 -8.39
CA TYR A 87 11.67 9.02 -9.32
C TYR A 87 11.23 10.46 -9.60
N THR A 88 11.17 10.80 -10.89
CA THR A 88 10.83 12.15 -11.37
C THR A 88 9.47 12.22 -12.05
N THR A 89 8.78 11.09 -12.17
CA THR A 89 7.49 10.95 -12.83
C THR A 89 6.42 10.48 -11.85
N ARG A 90 5.16 10.80 -12.14
CA ARG A 90 4.01 10.28 -11.42
C ARG A 90 3.67 8.87 -11.90
N GLY A 91 3.13 8.07 -11.01
CA GLY A 91 2.61 6.73 -11.31
C GLY A 91 3.23 5.65 -10.44
N THR A 92 2.88 4.41 -10.76
CA THR A 92 3.42 3.23 -10.08
C THR A 92 4.82 2.92 -10.61
N GLN A 93 5.79 2.87 -9.71
CA GLN A 93 7.18 2.54 -10.02
C GLN A 93 7.55 1.21 -9.35
N THR A 94 8.34 0.39 -10.04
CA THR A 94 8.80 -0.90 -9.52
C THR A 94 10.28 -0.82 -9.18
N LEU A 95 10.64 -1.23 -7.96
CA LEU A 95 12.02 -1.35 -7.51
C LEU A 95 12.37 -2.83 -7.35
N LEU A 96 13.30 -3.31 -8.18
CA LEU A 96 13.81 -4.68 -8.13
C LEU A 96 15.29 -4.68 -7.71
N PRO A 97 15.75 -5.74 -7.00
CA PRO A 97 17.18 -5.98 -6.83
C PRO A 97 17.85 -6.17 -8.20
N ASP A 98 19.14 -5.88 -8.27
CA ASP A 98 19.93 -6.18 -9.48
C ASP A 98 20.17 -7.70 -9.62
N THR A 99 20.56 -8.15 -10.82
CA THR A 99 20.64 -9.56 -11.23
C THR A 99 21.43 -10.51 -10.32
N ASN A 100 22.27 -9.98 -9.41
CA ASN A 100 23.15 -10.77 -8.53
C ASN A 100 22.76 -10.67 -7.03
N TYR A 101 21.57 -10.16 -6.74
CA TYR A 101 21.08 -10.02 -5.38
C TYR A 101 19.78 -10.82 -5.20
N ASP A 102 19.70 -11.53 -4.09
CA ASP A 102 18.52 -12.30 -3.68
C ASP A 102 17.39 -11.38 -3.18
N GLY A 103 17.72 -10.13 -2.84
CA GLY A 103 16.76 -9.14 -2.36
C GLY A 103 17.37 -7.78 -2.07
N ILE A 104 16.53 -6.86 -1.60
CA ILE A 104 16.94 -5.52 -1.15
C ILE A 104 16.89 -5.48 0.38
N SER A 105 18.03 -5.28 1.04
CA SER A 105 18.10 -5.07 2.49
C SER A 105 17.68 -3.65 2.88
N LYS A 106 17.93 -2.67 2.00
CA LYS A 106 17.58 -1.26 2.24
C LYS A 106 17.29 -0.53 0.94
N ALA A 107 16.17 0.17 0.88
CA ALA A 107 15.81 1.05 -0.23
C ALA A 107 15.77 2.51 0.24
N THR A 108 16.49 3.40 -0.45
CA THR A 108 16.35 4.85 -0.30
C THR A 108 15.67 5.39 -1.55
N ILE A 109 14.49 5.98 -1.39
CA ILE A 109 13.69 6.48 -2.51
C ILE A 109 13.59 8.00 -2.39
N ASN A 110 14.11 8.69 -3.40
CA ASN A 110 13.94 10.13 -3.55
C ASN A 110 12.81 10.39 -4.56
N ILE A 111 11.89 11.28 -4.23
CA ILE A 111 10.81 11.67 -5.14
C ILE A 111 11.04 13.14 -5.50
N ASP A 112 11.25 13.39 -6.79
CA ASP A 112 11.46 14.72 -7.34
C ASP A 112 10.53 14.92 -8.55
N VAL A 113 9.23 14.90 -8.25
CA VAL A 113 8.18 15.08 -9.25
C VAL A 113 7.86 16.57 -9.35
N PRO A 114 8.00 17.20 -10.54
CA PRO A 114 7.65 18.60 -10.73
C PRO A 114 6.20 18.89 -10.30
N GLN A 115 6.02 19.98 -9.56
CA GLN A 115 4.69 20.48 -9.24
C GLN A 115 4.09 21.17 -10.46
N PRO A 116 2.79 20.99 -10.74
CA PRO A 116 2.14 21.69 -11.82
C PRO A 116 2.11 23.19 -11.54
N ILE A 117 2.37 23.98 -12.57
CA ILE A 117 2.36 25.45 -12.53
C ILE A 117 1.05 25.94 -13.12
N PHE A 118 0.24 26.65 -12.33
CA PHE A 118 -1.03 27.21 -12.77
C PHE A 118 -1.00 28.73 -12.78
N ASN A 119 -1.69 29.33 -13.76
CA ASN A 119 -1.87 30.77 -13.85
C ASN A 119 -3.21 31.23 -13.26
N GLU A 120 -3.25 32.48 -12.82
CA GLU A 120 -4.49 33.22 -12.61
C GLU A 120 -4.67 34.28 -13.71
N ILE A 121 -5.89 34.43 -14.21
CA ILE A 121 -6.24 35.38 -15.25
C ILE A 121 -7.19 36.43 -14.69
N ILE A 122 -6.93 37.70 -14.98
CA ILE A 122 -7.86 38.80 -14.72
C ILE A 122 -8.16 39.49 -16.06
N ALA A 123 -9.42 39.49 -16.47
CA ALA A 123 -9.90 40.18 -17.65
C ALA A 123 -10.87 41.30 -17.26
N ASN A 124 -10.76 42.47 -17.90
CA ASN A 124 -11.71 43.55 -17.75
C ASN A 124 -12.47 43.72 -19.07
N ILE A 125 -13.79 43.61 -19.05
CA ILE A 125 -14.66 43.69 -20.23
C ILE A 125 -15.52 44.95 -20.13
N SER A 126 -15.34 45.88 -21.07
CA SER A 126 -16.11 47.13 -21.16
C SER A 126 -17.15 47.14 -22.27
N ASP A 127 -17.06 46.20 -23.21
CA ASP A 127 -17.83 46.21 -24.46
C ASP A 127 -18.34 44.82 -24.83
N ASN A 128 -19.42 44.78 -25.61
CA ASN A 128 -19.94 43.54 -26.15
C ASN A 128 -18.96 43.00 -27.21
N GLY A 129 -18.61 41.72 -27.09
CA GLY A 129 -17.70 41.08 -28.02
C GLY A 129 -17.31 39.67 -27.58
N THR A 130 -16.51 39.02 -28.41
CA THR A 130 -15.89 37.73 -28.08
C THR A 130 -14.45 37.98 -27.63
N TYR A 131 -14.10 37.46 -26.45
CA TYR A 131 -12.77 37.56 -25.88
C TYR A 131 -12.14 36.17 -25.84
N ASN A 132 -10.98 36.02 -26.47
CA ASN A 132 -10.23 34.76 -26.50
C ASN A 132 -9.02 34.86 -25.59
N TYR A 133 -8.73 33.78 -24.87
CA TYR A 133 -7.50 33.62 -24.11
C TYR A 133 -6.66 32.48 -24.72
N THR A 134 -5.38 32.76 -24.95
CA THR A 134 -4.40 31.75 -25.35
C THR A 134 -3.60 31.36 -24.11
N PRO A 135 -3.64 30.09 -23.68
CA PRO A 135 -2.84 29.61 -22.56
C PRO A 135 -1.34 29.84 -22.76
N ASN A 136 -0.68 30.23 -21.68
CA ASN A 136 0.77 30.32 -21.66
C ASN A 136 1.37 28.90 -21.76
N PRO A 137 2.23 28.61 -22.76
CA PRO A 137 2.84 27.28 -22.92
C PRO A 137 3.76 26.88 -21.77
N SER A 138 4.18 27.82 -20.92
CA SER A 138 5.02 27.55 -19.75
C SER A 138 4.22 27.13 -18.50
N THR A 139 2.90 26.92 -18.63
CA THR A 139 2.04 26.55 -17.51
C THR A 139 1.16 25.36 -17.84
N ASP A 140 0.83 24.59 -16.83
CA ASP A 140 0.03 23.38 -16.93
C ASP A 140 -1.48 23.66 -16.94
N GLY A 141 -1.88 24.91 -16.70
CA GLY A 141 -3.27 25.34 -16.82
C GLY A 141 -3.59 26.66 -16.09
N ILE A 142 -4.88 26.85 -15.81
CA ILE A 142 -5.43 28.03 -15.14
C ILE A 142 -6.08 27.57 -13.83
N SER A 143 -5.66 28.14 -12.70
CA SER A 143 -6.27 27.86 -11.40
C SER A 143 -7.47 28.76 -11.12
N LYS A 144 -7.48 29.98 -11.65
CA LYS A 144 -8.53 30.97 -11.42
C LYS A 144 -8.68 31.93 -12.60
N VAL A 145 -9.93 32.25 -12.93
CA VAL A 145 -10.30 33.32 -13.86
C VAL A 145 -11.18 34.32 -13.13
N THR A 146 -10.79 35.59 -13.16
CA THR A 146 -11.59 36.72 -12.67
C THR A 146 -11.96 37.59 -13.86
N ILE A 147 -13.25 37.86 -14.02
CA ILE A 147 -13.75 38.74 -15.09
C ILE A 147 -14.45 39.91 -14.41
N ASN A 148 -13.90 41.11 -14.58
CA ASN A 148 -14.53 42.34 -14.17
C ASN A 148 -15.29 42.90 -15.37
N VAL A 149 -16.59 43.09 -15.22
CA VAL A 149 -17.44 43.61 -16.31
C VAL A 149 -17.87 45.03 -15.96
N ASN A 150 -17.60 45.98 -16.86
CA ASN A 150 -18.00 47.37 -16.75
C ASN A 150 -18.56 47.88 -18.08
N VAL A 151 -19.70 47.34 -18.51
CA VAL A 151 -20.36 47.72 -19.75
C VAL A 151 -21.22 48.97 -19.56
N LEU A 152 -20.70 50.14 -19.94
CA LEU A 152 -21.48 51.39 -19.97
C LEU A 152 -22.49 51.43 -21.12
N GLN A 153 -22.26 50.66 -22.18
CA GLN A 153 -23.03 50.74 -23.42
C GLN A 153 -24.49 50.26 -23.30
N TYR A 154 -24.78 49.27 -22.43
CA TYR A 154 -26.17 48.83 -22.20
C TYR A 154 -27.04 49.97 -21.63
N PHE A 155 -26.45 50.84 -20.80
CA PHE A 155 -27.17 52.01 -20.30
C PHE A 155 -27.41 53.05 -21.40
N ILE A 156 -26.40 53.32 -22.24
CA ILE A 156 -26.49 54.32 -23.32
C ILE A 156 -27.48 53.88 -24.41
N ASP A 157 -27.48 52.61 -24.83
CA ASP A 157 -28.39 52.12 -25.87
C ASP A 157 -29.86 52.14 -25.39
N LYS A 158 -30.10 51.83 -24.11
CA LYS A 158 -31.43 51.92 -23.49
C LYS A 158 -31.91 53.37 -23.33
N LEU A 159 -31.00 54.28 -22.97
CA LEU A 159 -31.24 55.73 -22.97
C LEU A 159 -31.59 56.24 -24.38
N ASN A 160 -30.80 55.89 -25.39
CA ASN A 160 -31.05 56.30 -26.78
C ASN A 160 -32.37 55.75 -27.33
N CYS A 161 -32.73 54.50 -27.01
CA CYS A 161 -34.04 53.94 -27.39
C CYS A 161 -35.21 54.69 -26.72
N TYR A 162 -35.05 55.11 -25.47
CA TYR A 162 -36.05 55.92 -24.77
C TYR A 162 -36.21 57.30 -25.43
N TYR A 163 -35.11 57.98 -25.77
CA TYR A 163 -35.15 59.28 -26.46
C TYR A 163 -35.71 59.20 -27.88
N LEU A 164 -35.46 58.13 -28.64
CA LEU A 164 -36.04 57.95 -29.97
C LEU A 164 -37.56 57.74 -29.91
N ASN A 165 -38.06 57.05 -28.88
CA ASN A 165 -39.49 56.83 -28.67
C ASN A 165 -40.20 58.15 -28.28
N THR A 166 -39.56 58.98 -27.44
CA THR A 166 -40.08 60.31 -27.09
C THR A 166 -39.93 61.34 -28.21
N SER A 167 -38.98 61.17 -29.14
CA SER A 167 -38.83 62.03 -30.33
C SER A 167 -39.96 61.84 -31.36
N HIS A 168 -40.72 60.74 -31.27
CA HIS A 168 -41.99 60.57 -31.97
C HIS A 168 -43.14 61.36 -31.31
N ILE A 169 -42.94 61.87 -30.10
CA ILE A 169 -43.77 62.91 -29.47
C ILE A 169 -43.24 64.27 -29.97
N GLN A 170 -43.57 64.58 -31.22
CA GLN A 170 -43.35 65.90 -31.78
C GLN A 170 -44.11 66.96 -30.95
N ASN A 171 -43.37 67.97 -30.47
CA ASN A 171 -43.80 69.25 -29.86
C ASN A 171 -43.51 69.46 -28.37
N LEU A 172 -42.24 69.50 -27.99
CA LEU A 172 -41.81 70.35 -26.86
C LEU A 172 -40.54 71.12 -27.28
N ARG A 173 -40.73 72.19 -28.05
CA ARG A 173 -39.76 73.30 -28.01
C ARG A 173 -39.80 73.85 -26.57
N GLU A 174 -38.64 74.11 -26.00
CA GLU A 174 -38.41 74.69 -24.66
C GLU A 174 -38.30 73.71 -23.48
N ILE A 175 -37.33 72.78 -23.51
CA ILE A 175 -36.78 72.29 -22.23
C ILE A 175 -35.25 72.29 -22.33
N SER A 176 -34.63 73.32 -21.78
CA SER A 176 -33.18 73.54 -21.71
C SER A 176 -32.53 72.91 -20.47
N THR A 177 -33.14 71.91 -19.84
CA THR A 177 -32.52 71.17 -18.72
C THR A 177 -33.06 69.75 -18.62
N ILE A 178 -32.16 68.77 -18.69
CA ILE A 178 -32.44 67.37 -18.34
C ILE A 178 -31.80 67.12 -16.97
N ILE A 179 -32.63 66.87 -15.96
CA ILE A 179 -32.17 66.40 -14.64
C ILE A 179 -32.21 64.87 -14.66
N VAL A 180 -31.03 64.25 -14.54
CA VAL A 180 -30.88 62.79 -14.44
C VAL A 180 -30.91 62.41 -12.96
N TYR A 181 -31.91 61.65 -12.53
CA TYR A 181 -31.90 61.02 -11.21
C TYR A 181 -31.16 59.68 -11.27
N GLY A 182 -30.12 59.54 -10.46
CA GLY A 182 -29.49 58.24 -10.18
C GLY A 182 -30.39 57.35 -9.31
N PRO A 183 -30.06 56.05 -9.14
CA PRO A 183 -30.87 55.13 -8.34
C PRO A 183 -31.02 55.65 -6.90
N THR A 184 -32.26 55.65 -6.43
CA THR A 184 -32.68 56.11 -5.10
C THR A 184 -31.87 55.40 -4.00
N ALA A 185 -31.17 56.16 -3.17
CA ALA A 185 -30.77 55.66 -1.85
C ALA A 185 -32.04 55.36 -1.05
N GLU A 186 -32.08 54.19 -0.40
CA GLU A 186 -33.13 53.79 0.53
C GLU A 186 -33.44 54.91 1.54
N VAL A 187 -34.69 55.34 1.55
CA VAL A 187 -35.21 56.18 2.63
C VAL A 187 -35.53 55.25 3.80
N ILE A 188 -34.65 55.22 4.80
CA ILE A 188 -35.02 54.74 6.14
C ILE A 188 -35.81 55.87 6.79
N SER A 189 -37.14 55.77 6.69
CA SER A 189 -38.07 56.60 7.44
C SER A 189 -38.26 56.03 8.85
N THR A 190 -37.94 56.82 9.88
CA THR A 190 -38.70 57.05 11.14
C THR A 190 -37.89 58.02 12.01
N GLY A 191 -38.36 59.18 12.47
CA GLY A 191 -39.67 59.79 12.41
C GLY A 191 -39.69 61.17 13.10
N GLN A 192 -40.86 61.80 12.97
CA GLN A 192 -41.51 62.75 13.88
C GLN A 192 -40.85 64.11 14.16
N ILE A 193 -41.46 65.17 13.61
CA ILE A 193 -41.69 66.41 14.37
C ILE A 193 -43.10 66.92 13.98
N ASP A 194 -44.04 66.77 14.89
CA ASP A 194 -45.36 67.41 14.84
C ASP A 194 -45.29 68.79 15.51
N GLY A 195 -46.12 69.72 14.99
CA GLY A 195 -46.63 70.89 15.72
C GLY A 195 -45.73 72.13 15.66
N GLU A 196 -46.05 73.11 14.83
CA GLU A 196 -47.05 74.19 15.03
C GLU A 196 -46.48 75.45 15.71
N ASP A 197 -46.79 76.55 15.02
CA ASP A 197 -47.09 77.91 15.49
C ASP A 197 -46.01 78.95 15.84
N LEU A 198 -46.20 80.08 15.13
CA LEU A 198 -45.77 81.49 15.26
C LEU A 198 -44.39 81.91 14.72
#